data_AF-A0A6J8A638-F1
#
_entry.id   AF-A0A6J8A638-F1
#
_cell.length_a   1.000
_cell.length_b   1.000
_cell.length_c   1.000
_cell.angle_alpha   90.00
_cell.angle_beta   90.00
_cell.angle_gamma   90.00
#
_symmetry.space_group_name_H-M   'P 1'
#
loop_
_entity.id
_entity.type
_entity.pdbx_description
1 polymer ?
#
loop_
_entity_poly.entity_id
_entity_poly.type
_entity_poly.pdbx_seq_one_letter_code
_entity_poly.pdbx_strand_id
1 'polypeptide(L)'
;MKVLKYSINTGKQQMIEGDIQKSRFHIPRLRQKQGARTTSRYASHSGVSKLTTPRLMSNLRQTWSSNDSGRSGRPREMTLRQDRRIRFTHLRDRFLPPTITVRQTPGRYNLRISTQTVRNRLREAGVKHTHVQCDGCDMYPLRGIRWKCMICGDYDLCTDCYMNNEHDLSHIFKRKLSTDSKGEQMPPRENQEFTYALGIQPNAIVHLYSDTKHKGRVERFIENTIETYRSDAKVNWNDNLKGSYRVGRNGKCDLKFTEAAKGPMYYEDHLPIATFEVMDSINSDHHP
;
A
#
# COMPACT_ATOMS: atom_id res chain seq x y z
N MET A 1 -1.39 -15.24 -23.95
CA MET A 1 -2.37 -14.13 -23.82
C MET A 1 -2.14 -13.17 -24.98
N LYS A 2 -3.16 -12.91 -25.80
CA LYS A 2 -3.10 -11.95 -26.92
C LYS A 2 -3.10 -10.53 -26.34
N VAL A 3 -2.14 -9.69 -26.73
CA VAL A 3 -2.08 -8.29 -26.27
C VAL A 3 -2.28 -7.39 -27.48
N LEU A 4 -3.39 -6.64 -27.48
CA LEU A 4 -3.64 -5.58 -28.46
C LEU A 4 -2.83 -4.34 -28.06
N LYS A 5 -1.97 -3.84 -28.96
CA LYS A 5 -1.38 -2.50 -28.85
C LYS A 5 -1.97 -1.59 -29.92
N TYR A 6 -2.48 -0.44 -29.49
CA TYR A 6 -3.02 0.60 -30.37
C TYR A 6 -1.88 1.56 -30.76
N SER A 7 -1.65 1.77 -32.06
CA SER A 7 -0.68 2.75 -32.57
C SER A 7 -1.40 4.02 -32.98
N ILE A 8 -1.05 5.14 -32.36
CA ILE A 8 -1.80 6.40 -32.45
C ILE A 8 -1.50 7.17 -33.75
N ASN A 9 -0.52 6.75 -34.56
CA ASN A 9 -0.02 7.54 -35.68
C ASN A 9 -0.39 7.03 -37.09
N THR A 10 -1.12 5.91 -37.25
CA THR A 10 -1.45 5.39 -38.60
C THR A 10 -2.85 4.76 -38.76
N GLY A 11 -3.68 4.73 -37.71
CA GLY A 11 -5.11 4.37 -37.84
C GLY A 11 -5.42 2.95 -38.34
N LYS A 12 -4.45 2.03 -38.40
CA LYS A 12 -4.69 0.63 -38.77
C LYS A 12 -4.32 -0.33 -37.63
N GLN A 13 -5.23 -1.26 -37.34
CA GLN A 13 -5.00 -2.40 -36.45
C GLN A 13 -4.22 -3.48 -37.22
N GLN A 14 -3.10 -3.95 -36.67
CA GLN A 14 -2.41 -5.15 -37.13
C GLN A 14 -2.17 -6.10 -35.97
N MET A 15 -2.53 -7.37 -36.16
CA MET A 15 -2.19 -8.46 -35.25
C MET A 15 -0.77 -8.92 -35.54
N ILE A 16 0.09 -8.94 -34.53
CA ILE A 16 1.42 -9.54 -34.64
C ILE A 16 1.50 -10.64 -33.58
N GLU A 17 1.69 -11.88 -34.01
CA GLU A 17 2.05 -12.99 -33.15
C GLU A 17 3.55 -12.92 -32.85
N GLY A 18 3.89 -12.89 -31.55
CA GLY A 18 5.28 -12.86 -31.09
C GLY A 18 5.44 -13.72 -29.85
N ASP A 19 6.32 -14.70 -29.94
CA ASP A 19 6.71 -15.55 -28.82
C ASP A 19 7.44 -14.73 -27.74
N ILE A 20 6.88 -14.72 -26.53
CA ILE A 20 7.53 -14.15 -25.36
C ILE A 20 8.60 -15.14 -24.89
N GLN A 21 9.80 -15.08 -25.49
CA GLN A 21 10.99 -15.58 -24.80
C GLN A 21 11.28 -14.65 -23.63
N LYS A 22 11.05 -15.19 -22.42
CA LYS A 22 11.53 -14.63 -21.14
C LYS A 22 12.95 -14.09 -21.35
N SER A 23 13.15 -12.80 -21.10
CA SER A 23 14.47 -12.19 -21.03
C SER A 23 15.27 -12.79 -19.86
N ARG A 24 15.86 -13.97 -20.09
CA ARG A 24 16.98 -14.49 -19.30
C ARG A 24 18.21 -13.74 -19.78
N PHE A 25 18.89 -13.07 -18.85
CA PHE A 25 20.26 -12.61 -19.04
C PHE A 25 21.09 -13.73 -19.68
N HIS A 26 21.55 -13.49 -20.90
CA HIS A 26 22.37 -14.43 -21.66
C HIS A 26 23.80 -14.33 -21.11
N ILE A 27 24.16 -15.22 -20.18
CA ILE A 27 25.58 -15.46 -19.85
C ILE A 27 26.14 -16.33 -20.98
N PRO A 28 27.14 -15.87 -21.75
CA PRO A 28 27.70 -16.68 -22.84
C PRO A 28 28.33 -17.96 -22.29
N ARG A 29 28.05 -19.08 -22.97
CA ARG A 29 28.67 -20.40 -22.75
C ARG A 29 30.20 -20.27 -22.71
N LEU A 30 30.81 -20.42 -21.53
CA LEU A 30 32.26 -20.58 -21.39
C LEU A 30 32.65 -22.00 -21.81
N ARG A 31 32.80 -22.21 -23.12
CA ARG A 31 33.61 -23.32 -23.65
C ARG A 31 35.05 -22.82 -23.75
N GLN A 32 35.94 -23.51 -23.05
CA GLN A 32 37.41 -23.39 -23.06
C GLN A 32 38.00 -22.66 -24.28
N LYS A 33 38.52 -21.45 -24.08
CA LYS A 33 39.74 -20.99 -24.75
C LYS A 33 40.60 -20.20 -23.75
N GLN A 34 41.82 -20.70 -23.64
CA GLN A 34 43.00 -20.30 -22.89
C GLN A 34 43.17 -18.81 -22.59
N GLY A 35 43.74 -18.53 -21.43
CA GLY A 35 44.24 -17.22 -21.00
C GLY A 35 43.78 -16.91 -19.57
N ALA A 36 44.60 -17.26 -18.58
CA ALA A 36 44.35 -17.00 -17.17
C ALA A 36 44.11 -15.50 -16.91
N ARG A 37 42.84 -15.06 -16.97
CA ARG A 37 42.43 -13.73 -16.54
C ARG A 37 42.24 -13.80 -15.03
N THR A 38 43.10 -13.11 -14.28
CA THR A 38 42.99 -12.99 -12.83
C THR A 38 41.61 -12.46 -12.43
N THR A 39 41.04 -13.01 -11.36
CA THR A 39 39.71 -12.69 -10.79
C THR A 39 39.47 -11.18 -10.62
N SER A 40 40.54 -10.41 -10.41
CA SER A 40 40.55 -8.95 -10.31
C SER A 40 40.11 -8.24 -11.60
N ARG A 41 40.52 -8.74 -12.79
CA ARG A 41 40.24 -8.07 -14.07
C ARG A 41 38.81 -8.30 -14.58
N TYR A 42 38.20 -9.42 -14.21
CA TYR A 42 36.80 -9.75 -14.54
C TYR A 42 35.79 -8.93 -13.69
N ALA A 43 36.11 -8.69 -12.41
CA ALA A 43 35.30 -7.89 -11.51
C ALA A 43 35.17 -6.43 -11.99
N SER A 44 36.27 -5.83 -12.46
CA SER A 44 36.30 -4.46 -12.97
C SER A 44 35.49 -4.26 -14.25
N HIS A 45 35.37 -5.29 -15.10
CA HIS A 45 34.67 -5.20 -16.39
C HIS A 45 33.16 -5.50 -16.28
N SER A 46 32.72 -6.15 -15.21
CA SER A 46 31.34 -6.64 -15.04
C SER A 46 30.52 -5.86 -13.99
N GLY A 47 31.10 -4.83 -13.36
CA GLY A 47 30.44 -4.03 -12.32
C GLY A 47 30.16 -4.79 -11.01
N VAL A 48 30.74 -5.97 -10.82
CA VAL A 48 30.50 -6.83 -9.66
C VAL A 48 31.59 -6.61 -8.61
N SER A 49 31.19 -6.43 -7.34
CA SER A 49 32.13 -6.23 -6.23
C SER A 49 33.16 -7.36 -6.14
N LYS A 50 34.43 -6.99 -5.89
CA LYS A 50 35.59 -7.92 -5.77
C LYS A 50 35.41 -9.01 -4.70
N LEU A 51 34.47 -8.83 -3.78
CA LEU A 51 34.12 -9.81 -2.74
C LEU A 51 33.09 -10.86 -3.19
N THR A 52 32.42 -10.63 -4.33
CA THR A 52 31.29 -11.44 -4.81
C THR A 52 31.76 -12.55 -5.74
N THR A 53 32.76 -12.25 -6.58
CA THR A 53 33.33 -13.17 -7.57
C THR A 53 33.92 -14.44 -6.96
N PRO A 54 34.68 -14.39 -5.84
CA PRO A 54 35.18 -15.60 -5.18
C PRO A 54 34.05 -16.47 -4.61
N ARG A 55 32.99 -15.84 -4.07
CA ARG A 55 31.84 -16.55 -3.48
C ARG A 55 31.01 -17.27 -4.54
N LEU A 56 30.77 -16.63 -5.68
CA LEU A 56 30.09 -17.25 -6.82
C LEU A 56 30.90 -18.41 -7.40
N MET A 57 32.22 -18.25 -7.53
CA MET A 57 33.12 -19.31 -7.99
C MET A 57 33.15 -20.51 -7.02
N SER A 58 33.13 -20.27 -5.71
CA SER A 58 33.08 -21.33 -4.71
C SER A 58 31.74 -22.07 -4.75
N ASN A 59 30.62 -21.35 -4.84
CA ASN A 59 29.30 -21.97 -4.98
C ASN A 59 29.18 -22.78 -6.27
N LEU A 60 29.70 -22.27 -7.39
CA LEU A 60 29.66 -22.98 -8.68
C LEU A 60 30.50 -24.27 -8.64
N ARG A 61 31.67 -24.25 -7.97
CA ARG A 61 32.51 -25.45 -7.80
C ARG A 61 31.86 -26.52 -6.92
N GLN A 62 31.06 -26.10 -5.93
CA GLN A 62 30.40 -27.02 -5.00
C GLN A 62 29.07 -27.56 -5.55
N THR A 63 28.29 -26.72 -6.24
CA THR A 63 26.92 -27.07 -6.65
C THR A 63 26.79 -27.38 -8.13
N TRP A 64 27.82 -27.07 -8.94
CA TRP A 64 27.80 -27.14 -10.41
C TRP A 64 26.59 -26.43 -11.05
N SER A 65 25.97 -25.49 -10.32
CA SER A 65 24.76 -24.78 -10.70
C SER A 65 25.01 -23.28 -10.77
N SER A 66 24.61 -22.67 -11.89
CA SER A 66 24.61 -21.22 -12.06
C SER A 66 23.24 -20.59 -11.78
N ASN A 67 22.27 -21.38 -11.33
CA ASN A 67 20.94 -20.86 -10.98
C ASN A 67 21.03 -20.09 -9.67
N ASP A 68 20.36 -18.93 -9.61
CA ASP A 68 20.14 -18.25 -8.33
C ASP A 68 19.44 -19.22 -7.38
N SER A 69 20.10 -19.49 -6.25
CA SER A 69 19.42 -20.16 -5.14
C SER A 69 18.28 -19.24 -4.69
N GLY A 70 17.07 -19.80 -4.58
CA GLY A 70 15.94 -19.08 -4.03
C GLY A 70 16.37 -18.44 -2.71
N ARG A 71 16.26 -17.11 -2.62
CA ARG A 71 16.61 -16.38 -1.40
C ARG A 71 15.78 -17.01 -0.29
N SER A 72 16.43 -17.70 0.65
CA SER A 72 15.74 -18.10 1.88
C SER A 72 15.23 -16.81 2.50
N GLY A 73 13.90 -16.66 2.53
CA GLY A 73 13.26 -15.48 3.10
C GLY A 73 13.83 -15.31 4.51
N ARG A 74 14.45 -14.15 4.76
CA ARG A 74 14.99 -13.85 6.09
C ARG A 74 13.85 -14.07 7.10
N PRO A 75 14.07 -14.82 8.20
CA PRO A 75 13.02 -15.06 9.18
C PRO A 75 12.39 -13.74 9.61
N ARG A 76 11.05 -13.69 9.68
CA ARG A 76 10.31 -12.47 10.06
C ARG A 76 10.89 -11.94 11.37
N GLU A 77 11.46 -10.72 11.33
CA GLU A 77 12.12 -10.08 12.48
C GLU A 77 11.14 -9.86 13.66
N MET A 78 9.83 -9.97 13.42
CA MET A 78 8.76 -9.69 14.37
C MET A 78 7.64 -10.73 14.28
N THR A 79 6.96 -10.94 15.40
CA THR A 79 5.71 -11.71 15.49
C THR A 79 4.54 -10.92 14.92
N LEU A 80 3.47 -11.60 14.49
CA LEU A 80 2.22 -10.95 14.09
C LEU A 80 1.67 -10.03 15.20
N ARG A 81 1.84 -10.39 16.48
CA ARG A 81 1.43 -9.55 17.62
C ARG A 81 2.23 -8.23 17.71
N GLN A 82 3.53 -8.27 17.44
CA GLN A 82 4.38 -7.08 17.40
C GLN A 82 4.04 -6.19 16.20
N ASP A 83 3.84 -6.78 15.01
CA ASP A 83 3.43 -6.06 13.81
C ASP A 83 2.10 -5.31 14.04
N ARG A 84 1.13 -5.97 14.68
CA ARG A 84 -0.16 -5.40 15.07
C ARG A 84 -0.02 -4.24 16.04
N ARG A 85 0.79 -4.42 17.09
CA ARG A 85 1.01 -3.34 18.06
C ARG A 85 1.62 -2.11 17.40
N ILE A 86 2.58 -2.29 16.50
CA ILE A 86 3.18 -1.19 15.74
C ILE A 86 2.12 -0.45 14.91
N ARG A 87 1.28 -1.16 14.16
CA ARG A 87 0.20 -0.55 13.36
C ARG A 87 -0.78 0.20 14.25
N PHE A 88 -1.23 -0.42 15.33
CA PHE A 88 -2.21 0.16 16.24
C PHE A 88 -1.70 1.41 16.96
N THR A 89 -0.45 1.38 17.43
CA THR A 89 0.21 2.55 18.01
C THR A 89 0.24 3.72 17.03
N HIS A 90 0.57 3.47 15.76
CA HIS A 90 0.61 4.52 14.74
C HIS A 90 -0.76 4.92 14.17
N LEU A 91 -1.81 4.11 14.36
CA LEU A 91 -3.19 4.50 14.07
C LEU A 91 -3.73 5.44 15.14
N ARG A 92 -3.43 5.18 16.41
CA ARG A 92 -3.78 6.04 17.55
C ARG A 92 -2.98 7.34 17.55
N ASP A 93 -1.69 7.25 17.25
CA ASP A 93 -0.79 8.39 17.15
C ASP A 93 -0.06 8.39 15.81
N ARG A 94 -0.67 9.06 14.83
CA ARG A 94 -0.11 9.24 13.48
C ARG A 94 1.11 10.17 13.47
N PHE A 95 1.40 10.86 14.57
CA PHE A 95 2.52 11.80 14.69
C PHE A 95 3.74 11.16 15.34
N LEU A 96 3.56 10.02 16.04
CA LEU A 96 4.65 9.26 16.64
C LEU A 96 5.74 8.91 15.60
N PRO A 97 7.01 9.33 15.77
CA PRO A 97 8.08 8.96 14.84
C PRO A 97 8.40 7.45 14.90
N PRO A 98 8.70 6.77 13.76
CA PRO A 98 9.06 5.34 13.76
C PRO A 98 10.29 5.04 14.63
N THR A 99 11.18 6.01 14.79
CA THR A 99 12.38 5.93 15.65
C THR A 99 12.03 5.71 17.11
N ILE A 100 10.92 6.27 17.60
CA ILE A 100 10.44 6.05 18.96
C ILE A 100 9.87 4.64 19.10
N THR A 101 9.06 4.20 18.15
CA THR A 101 8.48 2.84 18.13
C THR A 101 9.55 1.75 18.12
N VAL A 102 10.64 1.96 17.38
CA VAL A 102 11.81 1.04 17.36
C VAL A 102 12.44 0.91 18.76
N ARG A 103 12.56 2.01 19.52
CA ARG A 103 13.13 1.99 20.87
C ARG A 103 12.24 1.24 21.87
N GLN A 104 10.93 1.26 21.66
CA GLN A 104 9.93 0.69 22.56
C GLN A 104 9.50 -0.74 22.20
N THR A 105 9.89 -1.25 21.02
CA THR A 105 9.48 -2.58 20.54
C THR A 105 10.70 -3.51 20.49
N PRO A 106 10.90 -4.40 21.49
CA PRO A 106 11.91 -5.44 21.38
C PRO A 106 11.52 -6.37 20.23
N GLY A 107 12.41 -6.61 19.27
CA GLY A 107 12.19 -7.55 18.17
C GLY A 107 12.26 -9.01 18.63
N ARG A 108 12.06 -9.95 17.71
CA ARG A 108 12.24 -11.38 18.01
C ARG A 108 13.71 -11.63 18.40
N TYR A 109 13.95 -12.39 19.47
CA TYR A 109 15.29 -12.68 20.01
C TYR A 109 16.10 -11.46 20.51
N ASN A 110 15.45 -10.43 21.05
CA ASN A 110 16.11 -9.17 21.49
C ASN A 110 16.89 -8.42 20.39
N LEU A 111 16.65 -8.76 19.12
CA LEU A 111 17.20 -8.02 17.99
C LEU A 111 16.46 -6.69 17.85
N ARG A 112 17.21 -5.58 17.73
CA ARG A 112 16.63 -4.26 17.47
C ARG A 112 16.06 -4.24 16.05
N ILE A 113 14.78 -3.92 15.94
CA ILE A 113 14.11 -3.75 14.65
C ILE A 113 14.57 -2.46 13.97
N SER A 114 14.68 -2.45 12.65
CA SER A 114 15.08 -1.23 11.93
C SER A 114 13.90 -0.26 11.80
N THR A 115 14.18 1.04 11.64
CA THR A 115 13.12 2.02 11.30
C THR A 115 12.44 1.68 9.98
N GLN A 116 13.16 1.04 9.05
CA GLN A 116 12.60 0.58 7.79
C GLN A 116 11.65 -0.59 7.98
N THR A 117 11.89 -1.47 8.94
CA THR A 117 11.00 -2.58 9.29
C THR A 117 9.64 -2.02 9.76
N VAL A 118 9.64 -1.00 10.63
CA VAL A 118 8.42 -0.29 11.06
C VAL A 118 7.71 0.36 9.86
N ARG A 119 8.45 1.06 8.99
CA ARG A 119 7.85 1.68 7.79
C ARG A 119 7.23 0.65 6.84
N ASN A 120 7.87 -0.51 6.66
CA ASN A 120 7.33 -1.59 5.82
C ASN A 120 6.05 -2.17 6.42
N ARG A 121 5.96 -2.33 7.74
CA ARG A 121 4.71 -2.77 8.40
C ARG A 121 3.58 -1.76 8.32
N LEU A 122 3.91 -0.48 8.28
CA LEU A 122 2.93 0.59 8.08
C LEU A 122 2.56 0.78 6.60
N ARG A 123 3.38 0.30 5.65
CA ARG A 123 3.04 0.25 4.21
C ARG A 123 2.03 -0.87 3.88
N GLU A 124 2.06 -1.95 4.65
CA GLU A 124 1.38 -3.22 4.37
C GLU A 124 -0.17 -3.24 4.47
N ALA A 125 -0.89 -2.10 4.46
CA ALA A 125 -2.32 -2.11 4.82
C ALA A 125 -3.21 -1.20 3.96
N GLY A 126 -3.14 -1.35 2.64
CA GLY A 126 -4.27 -0.99 1.78
C GLY A 126 -5.15 -2.21 1.59
N VAL A 127 -6.28 -2.33 2.30
CA VAL A 127 -7.30 -3.35 1.98
C VAL A 127 -7.75 -3.09 0.55
N LYS A 128 -7.70 -4.11 -0.31
CA LYS A 128 -8.21 -4.05 -1.67
C LYS A 128 -8.95 -5.34 -2.00
N HIS A 129 -10.06 -5.21 -2.70
CA HIS A 129 -10.84 -6.31 -3.24
C HIS A 129 -10.55 -6.36 -4.74
N THR A 130 -9.60 -7.19 -5.15
CA THR A 130 -8.95 -7.13 -6.49
C THR A 130 -9.86 -7.38 -7.68
N HIS A 131 -11.01 -8.01 -7.45
CA HIS A 131 -11.98 -8.40 -8.48
C HIS A 131 -13.35 -7.77 -8.26
N VAL A 132 -13.39 -6.63 -7.57
CA VAL A 132 -14.64 -5.94 -7.22
C VAL A 132 -14.54 -4.51 -7.72
N GLN A 133 -15.58 -4.07 -8.42
CA GLN A 133 -15.80 -2.69 -8.83
C GLN A 133 -16.85 -2.06 -7.92
N CYS A 134 -16.72 -0.77 -7.63
CA CYS A 134 -17.80 -0.03 -6.99
C CYS A 134 -18.85 0.35 -8.04
N ASP A 135 -20.11 -0.08 -7.89
CA ASP A 135 -21.19 0.24 -8.83
C ASP A 135 -21.65 1.70 -8.78
N GLY A 136 -21.29 2.44 -7.72
CA GLY A 136 -21.63 3.86 -7.59
C GLY A 136 -20.63 4.82 -8.23
N CYS A 137 -19.35 4.43 -8.39
CA CYS A 137 -18.30 5.33 -8.90
C CYS A 137 -17.25 4.67 -9.78
N ASP A 138 -17.48 3.42 -10.19
CA ASP A 138 -16.61 2.63 -11.05
C ASP A 138 -15.18 2.43 -10.54
N MET A 139 -14.92 2.68 -9.24
CA MET A 139 -13.61 2.44 -8.65
C MET A 139 -13.26 0.95 -8.76
N TYR A 140 -12.16 0.67 -9.48
CA TYR A 140 -11.62 -0.66 -9.65
C TYR A 140 -10.08 -0.67 -9.55
N PRO A 141 -9.48 -1.61 -8.77
CA PRO A 141 -10.14 -2.47 -7.80
C PRO A 141 -10.68 -1.66 -6.61
N LEU A 142 -11.75 -2.15 -5.97
CA LEU A 142 -12.34 -1.51 -4.79
C LEU A 142 -11.32 -1.47 -3.64
N ARG A 143 -11.05 -0.26 -3.13
CA ARG A 143 -10.09 -0.01 -2.04
C ARG A 143 -10.82 0.30 -0.74
N GLY A 144 -10.29 -0.22 0.37
CA GLY A 144 -10.87 -0.06 1.70
C GLY A 144 -11.99 -1.07 1.98
N ILE A 145 -13.02 -0.60 2.70
CA ILE A 145 -14.17 -1.43 3.08
C ILE A 145 -15.05 -1.65 1.85
N ARG A 146 -15.41 -2.91 1.60
CA ARG A 146 -16.41 -3.29 0.60
C ARG A 146 -17.78 -3.37 1.26
N TRP A 147 -18.76 -2.68 0.70
CA TRP A 147 -20.15 -2.70 1.13
C TRP A 147 -20.96 -3.45 0.09
N LYS A 148 -21.21 -4.74 0.35
CA LYS A 148 -21.98 -5.59 -0.56
C LYS A 148 -23.47 -5.50 -0.24
N CYS A 149 -24.30 -5.10 -1.20
CA CYS A 149 -25.76 -5.17 -1.02
C CYS A 149 -26.19 -6.64 -0.85
N MET A 150 -27.06 -6.90 0.12
CA MET A 150 -27.59 -8.25 0.40
C MET A 150 -28.90 -8.53 -0.34
N ILE A 151 -29.49 -7.53 -0.99
CA ILE A 151 -30.76 -7.64 -1.72
C ILE A 151 -30.50 -7.72 -3.22
N CYS A 152 -29.63 -6.87 -3.75
CA CYS A 152 -29.28 -6.86 -5.18
C CYS A 152 -28.21 -7.90 -5.53
N GLY A 153 -28.37 -8.53 -6.69
CA GLY A 153 -27.34 -9.36 -7.29
C GLY A 153 -26.15 -8.51 -7.71
N ASP A 154 -24.95 -8.94 -7.30
CA ASP A 154 -23.65 -8.34 -7.68
C ASP A 154 -23.54 -6.81 -7.54
N TYR A 155 -24.11 -6.23 -6.47
CA TYR A 155 -24.00 -4.80 -6.21
C TYR A 155 -23.08 -4.50 -5.01
N ASP A 156 -22.04 -3.72 -5.23
CA ASP A 156 -20.95 -3.41 -4.32
C ASP A 156 -20.63 -1.91 -4.33
N LEU A 157 -20.51 -1.32 -3.13
CA LEU A 157 -20.12 0.08 -2.96
C LEU A 157 -18.78 0.19 -2.22
N CYS A 158 -17.98 1.20 -2.58
CA CYS A 158 -16.88 1.67 -1.75
C CYS A 158 -17.41 2.51 -0.57
N THR A 159 -16.56 2.82 0.41
CA THR A 159 -16.97 3.63 1.57
C THR A 159 -17.50 5.00 1.18
N ASP A 160 -16.88 5.69 0.22
CA ASP A 160 -17.32 7.04 -0.17
C ASP A 160 -18.74 7.01 -0.76
N CYS A 161 -19.07 6.04 -1.63
CA CYS A 161 -20.42 5.86 -2.16
C CYS A 161 -21.42 5.41 -1.09
N TYR A 162 -21.04 4.43 -0.25
CA TYR A 162 -21.92 3.94 0.81
C TYR A 162 -22.29 5.05 1.80
N MET A 163 -21.34 5.90 2.16
CA MET A 163 -21.57 7.00 3.09
C MET A 163 -22.25 8.21 2.42
N ASN A 164 -22.17 8.35 1.10
CA ASN A 164 -22.86 9.39 0.33
C ASN A 164 -24.30 9.00 -0.05
N ASN A 165 -24.88 7.99 0.61
CA ASN A 165 -26.24 7.53 0.35
C ASN A 165 -26.49 7.07 -1.09
N GLU A 166 -25.44 6.60 -1.78
CA GLU A 166 -25.61 5.90 -3.06
C GLU A 166 -26.36 4.58 -2.83
N HIS A 167 -27.21 4.20 -3.79
CA HIS A 167 -28.11 3.05 -3.73
C HIS A 167 -29.27 3.19 -2.71
N ASP A 168 -30.28 2.32 -2.84
CA ASP A 168 -31.43 2.26 -1.95
C ASP A 168 -30.99 2.20 -0.46
N LEU A 169 -31.56 3.08 0.36
CA LEU A 169 -31.24 3.21 1.78
C LEU A 169 -31.93 2.15 2.64
N SER A 170 -33.05 1.59 2.16
CA SER A 170 -33.77 0.48 2.81
C SER A 170 -33.02 -0.86 2.67
N HIS A 171 -32.10 -0.95 1.70
CA HIS A 171 -31.32 -2.15 1.49
C HIS A 171 -30.28 -2.37 2.59
N ILE A 172 -30.24 -3.61 3.10
CA ILE A 172 -29.20 -4.06 4.03
C ILE A 172 -27.90 -4.38 3.28
N PHE A 173 -26.78 -4.04 3.91
CA PHE A 173 -25.44 -4.25 3.36
C PHE A 173 -24.61 -5.17 4.24
N LYS A 174 -23.66 -5.86 3.61
CA LYS A 174 -22.61 -6.62 4.28
C LYS A 174 -21.29 -5.88 4.18
N ARG A 175 -20.73 -5.50 5.33
CA ARG A 175 -19.43 -4.86 5.47
C ARG A 175 -18.31 -5.91 5.43
N LYS A 176 -17.45 -5.85 4.42
CA LYS A 176 -16.27 -6.73 4.28
C LYS A 176 -14.98 -5.93 4.42
N LEU A 177 -14.18 -6.26 5.44
CA LEU A 177 -12.92 -5.59 5.75
C LEU A 177 -11.71 -6.23 5.04
N SER A 178 -11.88 -7.42 4.48
CA SER A 178 -10.89 -8.12 3.66
C SER A 178 -11.59 -8.98 2.60
N THR A 179 -10.84 -9.43 1.60
CA THR A 179 -11.39 -10.22 0.48
C THR A 179 -12.08 -11.48 0.98
N ASP A 180 -11.44 -12.16 1.93
CA ASP A 180 -11.87 -13.46 2.46
C ASP A 180 -12.75 -13.36 3.72
N SER A 181 -12.93 -12.16 4.27
CA SER A 181 -13.83 -11.98 5.41
C SER A 181 -15.25 -12.46 5.09
N LYS A 182 -15.90 -13.16 6.04
CA LYS A 182 -17.32 -13.50 5.90
C LYS A 182 -18.17 -12.24 5.76
N GLY A 183 -17.74 -11.14 6.37
CA GLY A 183 -18.42 -9.86 6.38
C GLY A 183 -19.52 -9.80 7.45
N GLU A 184 -19.88 -8.59 7.85
CA GLU A 184 -20.83 -8.31 8.92
C GLU A 184 -22.04 -7.58 8.34
N GLN A 185 -23.25 -8.03 8.70
CA GLN A 185 -24.47 -7.40 8.22
C GLN A 185 -24.72 -6.10 8.98
N MET A 186 -24.97 -5.04 8.23
CA MET A 186 -25.31 -3.72 8.74
C MET A 186 -26.81 -3.49 8.59
N PRO A 187 -27.44 -2.72 9.50
CA PRO A 187 -28.83 -2.33 9.32
C PRO A 187 -29.00 -1.46 8.06
N PRO A 188 -30.24 -1.29 7.57
CA PRO A 188 -30.54 -0.31 6.53
C PRO A 188 -30.04 1.08 6.94
N ARG A 189 -29.63 1.90 5.98
CA ARG A 189 -29.25 3.29 6.22
C ARG A 189 -30.46 4.21 6.40
N GLU A 190 -31.63 3.76 5.96
CA GLU A 190 -32.88 4.49 6.13
C GLU A 190 -33.14 4.79 7.61
N ASN A 191 -33.42 6.06 7.91
CA ASN A 191 -33.66 6.58 9.25
C ASN A 191 -32.50 6.33 10.25
N GLN A 192 -31.28 6.07 9.78
CA GLN A 192 -30.10 6.01 10.64
C GLN A 192 -29.50 7.40 10.86
N GLU A 193 -29.04 7.63 12.08
CA GLU A 193 -28.30 8.84 12.42
C GLU A 193 -26.92 8.83 11.73
N PHE A 194 -26.50 10.01 11.30
CA PHE A 194 -25.19 10.21 10.68
C PHE A 194 -24.51 11.44 11.29
N THR A 195 -23.20 11.49 11.16
CA THR A 195 -22.41 12.66 11.52
C THR A 195 -21.40 12.98 10.41
N TYR A 196 -20.66 14.08 10.56
CA TYR A 196 -19.66 14.50 9.58
C TYR A 196 -18.25 14.34 10.12
N ALA A 197 -17.36 13.82 9.28
CA ALA A 197 -15.94 13.84 9.58
C ALA A 197 -15.46 15.28 9.71
N LEU A 198 -14.66 15.59 10.73
CA LEU A 198 -14.02 16.89 10.93
C LEU A 198 -12.52 16.72 11.07
N GLY A 199 -11.74 17.55 10.36
CA GLY A 199 -10.28 17.55 10.49
C GLY A 199 -9.59 18.05 9.22
N ILE A 200 -8.53 17.33 8.83
CA ILE A 200 -7.76 17.63 7.61
C ILE A 200 -8.56 17.15 6.39
N GLN A 201 -9.49 17.99 5.94
CA GLN A 201 -10.35 17.79 4.77
C GLN A 201 -10.09 18.91 3.75
N PRO A 202 -10.57 18.82 2.51
CA PRO A 202 -10.55 19.95 1.58
C PRO A 202 -11.07 21.21 2.27
N ASN A 203 -10.37 22.32 2.07
CA ASN A 203 -10.56 23.63 2.73
C ASN A 203 -10.07 23.76 4.18
N ALA A 204 -9.55 22.71 4.82
CA ALA A 204 -8.94 22.84 6.15
C ALA A 204 -7.70 23.73 6.08
N ILE A 205 -7.50 24.53 7.13
CA ILE A 205 -6.27 25.33 7.29
C ILE A 205 -5.28 24.53 8.13
N VAL A 206 -4.08 24.33 7.59
CA VAL A 206 -3.05 23.45 8.13
C VAL A 206 -1.70 24.15 8.22
N HIS A 207 -0.83 23.64 9.07
CA HIS A 207 0.60 23.97 9.11
C HIS A 207 1.44 22.69 9.18
N LEU A 208 2.75 22.82 8.94
CA LEU A 208 3.69 21.70 9.09
C LEU A 208 4.10 21.53 10.55
N TYR A 209 4.49 20.33 10.94
CA TYR A 209 5.07 20.11 12.27
C TYR A 209 6.35 20.90 12.52
N SER A 210 7.19 21.02 11.48
CA SER A 210 8.44 21.77 11.54
C SER A 210 8.24 23.28 11.47
N ASP A 211 7.05 23.74 11.07
CA ASP A 211 6.78 25.15 10.81
C ASP A 211 5.32 25.49 11.12
N THR A 212 5.12 26.15 12.26
CA THR A 212 3.81 26.59 12.74
C THR A 212 3.42 27.97 12.25
N LYS A 213 4.33 28.71 11.61
CA LYS A 213 4.10 30.10 11.18
C LYS A 213 3.39 30.13 9.84
N HIS A 214 3.81 29.27 8.92
CA HIS A 214 3.21 29.21 7.59
C HIS A 214 1.96 28.34 7.59
N LYS A 215 0.83 28.94 7.23
CA LYS A 215 -0.45 28.27 7.06
C LYS A 215 -0.72 28.02 5.59
N GLY A 216 -1.38 26.90 5.31
CA GLY A 216 -1.80 26.51 3.97
C GLY A 216 -3.20 25.93 4.00
N ARG A 217 -3.85 25.91 2.84
CA ARG A 217 -5.18 25.35 2.66
C ARG A 217 -5.09 23.99 1.98
N VAL A 218 -5.74 22.98 2.54
CA VAL A 218 -5.87 21.67 1.89
C VAL A 218 -6.76 21.83 0.64
N GLU A 219 -6.24 21.44 -0.52
CA GLU A 219 -6.95 21.52 -1.80
C GLU A 219 -7.77 20.25 -2.03
N ARG A 220 -7.08 19.10 -2.02
CA ARG A 220 -7.69 17.78 -2.24
C ARG A 220 -6.78 16.67 -1.74
N PHE A 221 -7.34 15.48 -1.57
CA PHE A 221 -6.53 14.28 -1.44
C PHE A 221 -5.96 13.87 -2.80
N ILE A 222 -4.79 13.25 -2.78
CA ILE A 222 -4.11 12.74 -3.97
C ILE A 222 -3.71 11.28 -3.77
N GLU A 223 -3.72 10.54 -4.86
CA GLU A 223 -3.30 9.14 -4.90
C GLU A 223 -1.88 9.07 -5.48
N ASN A 224 -0.88 9.17 -4.62
CA ASN A 224 0.52 9.14 -5.06
C ASN A 224 1.01 7.72 -5.36
N THR A 225 0.31 6.69 -4.88
CA THR A 225 0.64 5.29 -5.13
C THR A 225 -0.62 4.46 -5.31
N ILE A 226 -0.51 3.39 -6.10
CA ILE A 226 -1.61 2.43 -6.35
C ILE A 226 -2.08 1.77 -5.03
N GLU A 227 -1.23 1.75 -4.00
CA GLU A 227 -1.46 1.09 -2.72
C GLU A 227 -2.18 1.97 -1.69
N THR A 228 -2.36 3.27 -1.96
CA THR A 228 -2.80 4.22 -0.94
C THR A 228 -3.94 5.11 -1.39
N TYR A 229 -5.11 4.95 -0.77
CA TYR A 229 -6.30 5.78 -0.99
C TYR A 229 -6.39 6.88 0.09
N ARG A 230 -6.62 8.14 -0.32
CA ARG A 230 -6.77 9.32 0.56
C ARG A 230 -5.66 9.47 1.64
N SER A 231 -4.45 9.03 1.33
CA SER A 231 -3.33 8.98 2.27
C SER A 231 -2.42 10.19 2.24
N ASP A 232 -2.59 11.02 1.20
CA ASP A 232 -1.80 12.20 0.89
C ASP A 232 -2.73 13.35 0.52
N ALA A 233 -2.35 14.57 0.91
CA ALA A 233 -3.08 15.79 0.65
C ALA A 233 -2.22 16.78 -0.13
N LYS A 234 -2.83 17.43 -1.13
CA LYS A 234 -2.27 18.61 -1.78
C LYS A 234 -2.62 19.84 -0.95
N VAL A 235 -1.62 20.64 -0.62
CA VAL A 235 -1.79 21.87 0.17
C VAL A 235 -1.29 23.04 -0.66
N ASN A 236 -2.11 24.10 -0.72
CA ASN A 236 -1.75 25.38 -1.27
C ASN A 236 -1.27 26.29 -0.12
N TRP A 237 0.01 26.62 -0.13
CA TRP A 237 0.60 27.62 0.76
C TRP A 237 0.50 29.00 0.10
N ASN A 238 0.61 30.07 0.89
CA ASN A 238 0.58 31.44 0.37
C ASN A 238 1.53 31.60 -0.84
N ASP A 239 1.15 32.45 -1.79
CA ASP A 239 1.89 32.73 -3.04
C ASP A 239 1.99 31.57 -4.04
N ASN A 240 0.92 30.78 -4.20
CA ASN A 240 0.82 29.66 -5.17
C ASN A 240 1.83 28.52 -4.95
N LEU A 241 2.50 28.47 -3.80
CA LEU A 241 3.41 27.38 -3.45
C LEU A 241 2.59 26.13 -3.11
N LYS A 242 2.70 25.10 -3.95
CA LYS A 242 1.92 23.87 -3.80
C LYS A 242 2.78 22.69 -3.33
N GLY A 243 2.44 22.11 -2.18
CA GLY A 243 3.11 20.93 -1.63
C GLY A 243 2.21 19.69 -1.56
N SER A 244 2.82 18.52 -1.40
CA SER A 244 2.12 17.23 -1.21
C SER A 244 2.60 16.58 0.08
N TYR A 245 1.67 16.21 0.97
CA TYR A 245 1.98 15.82 2.34
C TYR A 245 1.20 14.58 2.77
N ARG A 246 1.76 13.78 3.67
CA ARG A 246 1.10 12.59 4.20
C ARG A 246 0.03 12.98 5.21
N VAL A 247 -1.10 12.29 5.16
CA VAL A 247 -2.24 12.42 6.10
C VAL A 247 -2.75 11.05 6.55
N GLY A 248 -1.93 10.01 6.39
CA GLY A 248 -2.23 8.63 6.71
C GLY A 248 -1.26 7.64 6.09
N ARG A 249 -0.55 8.01 5.01
CA ARG A 249 0.44 7.14 4.35
C ARG A 249 1.51 6.67 5.34
N ASN A 250 1.64 5.35 5.45
CA ASN A 250 2.54 4.69 6.41
C ASN A 250 2.26 5.09 7.86
N GLY A 251 1.00 5.34 8.22
CA GLY A 251 0.62 5.79 9.56
C GLY A 251 1.28 7.11 9.96
N LYS A 252 1.54 7.99 8.99
CA LYS A 252 2.12 9.33 9.22
C LYS A 252 1.20 10.43 8.77
N CYS A 253 1.21 11.50 9.55
CA CYS A 253 0.58 12.75 9.19
C CYS A 253 1.60 13.88 9.33
N ASP A 254 1.92 14.54 8.21
CA ASP A 254 2.89 15.64 8.13
C ASP A 254 2.25 17.00 8.47
N LEU A 255 0.92 17.03 8.53
CA LEU A 255 0.11 18.24 8.69
C LEU A 255 -0.62 18.24 10.02
N LYS A 256 -0.80 19.43 10.59
CA LYS A 256 -1.71 19.68 11.72
C LYS A 256 -2.67 20.80 11.32
N PHE A 257 -3.97 20.60 11.53
CA PHE A 257 -4.95 21.64 11.23
C PHE A 257 -5.01 22.69 12.36
N THR A 258 -5.18 23.95 11.99
CA THR A 258 -5.61 25.03 12.90
C THR A 258 -7.11 25.26 12.78
N GLU A 259 -7.66 25.10 11.59
CA GLU A 259 -9.10 25.18 11.33
C GLU A 259 -9.51 23.90 10.61
N ALA A 260 -10.30 23.08 11.30
CA ALA A 260 -10.83 21.86 10.72
C ALA A 260 -11.85 22.20 9.62
N ALA A 261 -11.84 21.42 8.55
CA ALA A 261 -12.92 21.46 7.56
C ALA A 261 -13.85 20.26 7.73
N LYS A 262 -15.11 20.50 7.34
CA LYS A 262 -16.15 19.48 7.22
C LYS A 262 -15.82 18.54 6.08
N GLY A 263 -15.83 17.25 6.38
CA GLY A 263 -15.60 16.16 5.45
C GLY A 263 -16.89 15.46 5.05
N PRO A 264 -16.79 14.25 4.47
CA PRO A 264 -17.96 13.45 4.14
C PRO A 264 -18.74 13.07 5.40
N MET A 265 -20.03 12.84 5.23
CA MET A 265 -20.86 12.22 6.26
C MET A 265 -20.46 10.75 6.46
N TYR A 266 -20.83 10.17 7.59
CA TYR A 266 -20.71 8.73 7.84
C TYR A 266 -21.72 8.26 8.89
N TYR A 267 -22.10 6.98 8.79
CA TYR A 267 -22.87 6.25 9.78
C TYR A 267 -21.91 5.65 10.82
N GLU A 268 -21.88 6.21 12.03
CA GLU A 268 -20.90 5.84 13.06
C GLU A 268 -20.97 4.35 13.42
N ASP A 269 -22.17 3.86 13.67
CA ASP A 269 -22.41 2.46 14.06
C ASP A 269 -22.14 1.46 12.92
N HIS A 270 -22.04 1.94 11.68
CA HIS A 270 -21.72 1.09 10.53
C HIS A 270 -20.21 0.94 10.35
N LEU A 271 -19.40 1.81 10.96
CA LEU A 271 -17.94 1.72 10.88
C LEU A 271 -17.40 0.62 11.80
N PRO A 272 -16.31 -0.07 11.40
CA PRO A 272 -15.71 -1.08 12.24
C PRO A 272 -15.01 -0.42 13.42
N ILE A 273 -15.21 -0.96 14.62
CA ILE A 273 -14.41 -0.57 15.77
C ILE A 273 -12.97 -1.00 15.50
N ALA A 274 -12.03 -0.06 15.59
CA ALA A 274 -10.62 -0.37 15.43
C ALA A 274 -10.11 -1.17 16.64
N THR A 275 -10.38 -2.48 16.67
CA THR A 275 -9.85 -3.43 17.66
C THR A 275 -8.71 -4.23 17.08
N PHE A 276 -7.97 -4.92 17.95
CA PHE A 276 -6.90 -5.83 17.53
C PHE A 276 -7.42 -6.97 16.63
N GLU A 277 -8.62 -7.47 16.89
CA GLU A 277 -9.26 -8.56 16.14
C GLU A 277 -9.70 -8.12 14.74
N VAL A 278 -10.24 -6.90 14.62
CA VAL A 278 -10.60 -6.31 13.33
C VAL A 278 -9.37 -6.15 12.44
N MET A 279 -8.25 -5.72 13.02
CA MET A 279 -6.97 -5.62 12.31
C MET A 279 -6.40 -6.99 11.92
N ASP A 280 -6.74 -8.08 12.61
CA ASP A 280 -6.34 -9.44 12.21
C ASP A 280 -7.00 -9.87 10.91
N SER A 281 -8.32 -9.64 10.80
CA SER A 281 -9.11 -10.01 9.63
C SER A 281 -8.64 -9.32 8.35
N ILE A 282 -8.06 -8.12 8.48
CA ILE A 282 -7.50 -7.31 7.38
C ILE A 282 -6.17 -7.89 6.87
N ASN A 283 -5.41 -8.57 7.73
CA ASN A 283 -3.99 -8.87 7.50
C ASN A 283 -3.67 -10.36 7.28
N SER A 284 -4.67 -11.24 7.32
CA SER A 284 -4.52 -12.67 7.00
C SER A 284 -4.15 -12.95 5.54
N ASP A 285 -4.38 -11.98 4.65
CA ASP A 285 -4.50 -12.24 3.20
C ASP A 285 -3.20 -12.01 2.40
N HIS A 286 -2.03 -12.05 3.05
CA HIS A 286 -0.73 -11.91 2.36
C HIS A 286 0.22 -13.09 2.70
N HIS A 287 -0.12 -14.29 2.22
CA HIS A 287 0.81 -15.41 1.99
C HIS A 287 0.41 -16.11 0.68
N PRO A 288 1.35 -16.64 -0.12
CA PRO A 288 2.45 -17.52 0.30
C PRO A 288 3.83 -16.87 0.34
#